data_AF-A0ABC9QR83-F1
#
_entry.id   AF-A0ABC9QR83-F1
#
_cell.length_a   1.000
_cell.length_b   1.000
_cell.length_c   1.000
_cell.angle_alpha   90.00
_cell.angle_beta   90.00
_cell.angle_gamma   90.00
#
_symmetry.space_group_name_H-M   'P 1'
#
loop_
_entity.id
_entity.type
_entity.pdbx_description
1 polymer ?
#
loop_
_entity_poly.entity_id
_entity_poly.type
_entity_poly.pdbx_seq_one_letter_code
_entity_poly.pdbx_strand_id
1 'polypeptide(L)'
;MRRSLAFCLSALLGFQVLGARDFSQLKDKELLELAGTLPSNEAIDYRMEVSKRLKALKAEDAKKFRANFSRIARKNLSKMSEEDFKKMREEVRKELEEKTKGLSDEEIKAKGLNVSVCSGDTRKVWCRAVKKKDEHCSPK
;
A
#
# COMPACT_ATOMS: atom_id res chain seq x y z
N MET A 1 9.77 -10.18 -51.11
CA MET A 1 8.38 -9.83 -50.74
C MET A 1 8.24 -9.91 -49.23
N ARG A 2 7.49 -8.95 -48.68
CA ARG A 2 7.31 -8.67 -47.25
C ARG A 2 6.49 -9.75 -46.56
N ARG A 3 6.75 -10.01 -45.28
CA ARG A 3 5.75 -9.99 -44.21
C ARG A 3 6.42 -10.15 -42.84
N SER A 4 6.84 -9.02 -42.28
CA SER A 4 7.08 -8.90 -40.84
C SER A 4 5.72 -8.94 -40.13
N LEU A 5 5.44 -10.00 -39.37
CA LEU A 5 4.35 -10.00 -38.40
C LEU A 5 4.90 -9.48 -37.07
N ALA A 6 4.95 -8.15 -36.93
CA ALA A 6 5.13 -7.52 -35.64
C ALA A 6 3.79 -7.62 -34.88
N PHE A 7 3.69 -8.59 -33.97
CA PHE A 7 2.63 -8.60 -32.97
C PHE A 7 2.88 -7.43 -32.00
N CYS A 8 2.27 -6.28 -32.30
CA CYS A 8 2.07 -5.23 -31.32
C CYS A 8 1.08 -5.77 -30.28
N LEU A 9 1.59 -6.31 -29.18
CA LEU A 9 0.80 -6.59 -27.98
C LEU A 9 0.35 -5.24 -27.42
N SER A 10 -0.90 -4.91 -27.77
CA SER A 10 -1.63 -3.73 -27.39
C SER A 10 -1.55 -3.48 -25.89
N ALA A 11 -1.11 -2.27 -25.54
CA ALA A 11 -1.33 -1.67 -24.24
C ALA A 11 -2.85 -1.57 -23.99
N LEU A 12 -3.38 -2.50 -23.20
CA LEU A 12 -4.68 -2.38 -22.56
C LEU A 12 -4.43 -2.20 -21.06
N LEU A 13 -3.92 -1.03 -20.67
CA LEU A 13 -4.20 -0.48 -19.35
C LEU A 13 -5.61 0.11 -19.41
N GLY A 14 -6.60 -0.77 -19.53
CA GLY A 14 -8.00 -0.44 -19.38
C GLY A 14 -8.24 -0.03 -17.93
N PHE A 15 -8.51 1.25 -17.75
CA PHE A 15 -8.94 1.83 -16.49
C PHE A 15 -10.32 1.27 -16.14
N GLN A 16 -10.36 0.11 -15.50
CA GLN A 16 -11.58 -0.46 -14.91
C GLN A 16 -11.66 -0.02 -13.45
N VAL A 17 -12.13 1.21 -13.20
CA VAL A 17 -12.60 1.60 -11.87
C VAL A 17 -14.06 1.20 -11.76
N LEU A 18 -14.33 -0.02 -11.28
CA LEU A 18 -15.65 -0.42 -10.77
C LEU A 18 -15.49 -1.45 -9.65
N GLY A 19 -15.52 -0.95 -8.41
CA GLY A 19 -15.50 -1.73 -7.16
C GLY A 19 -14.13 -1.80 -6.50
N ALA A 20 -14.04 -1.41 -5.23
CA ALA A 20 -12.87 -1.75 -4.41
C ALA A 20 -12.74 -3.28 -4.39
N ARG A 21 -11.56 -3.79 -4.75
CA ARG A 21 -11.31 -5.23 -4.75
C ARG A 21 -11.52 -5.77 -3.34
N ASP A 22 -12.35 -6.80 -3.20
CA ASP A 22 -12.53 -7.47 -1.92
C ASP A 22 -11.34 -8.39 -1.63
N PHE A 23 -10.36 -7.86 -0.90
CA PHE A 23 -9.18 -8.62 -0.49
C PHE A 23 -9.48 -9.73 0.52
N SER A 24 -10.66 -9.74 1.15
CA SER A 24 -11.03 -10.74 2.16
C SER A 24 -11.16 -12.15 1.58
N GLN A 25 -11.45 -12.27 0.28
CA GLN A 25 -11.57 -13.56 -0.41
C GLN A 25 -10.22 -14.18 -0.81
N LEU A 26 -9.12 -13.44 -0.72
CA LEU A 26 -7.79 -13.93 -1.10
C LEU A 26 -7.20 -14.85 -0.03
N LYS A 27 -6.47 -15.88 -0.43
CA LYS A 27 -5.61 -16.63 0.49
C LYS A 27 -4.38 -15.81 0.86
N ASP A 28 -3.74 -16.13 1.98
CA ASP A 28 -2.57 -15.38 2.47
C ASP A 28 -1.43 -15.28 1.45
N LYS A 29 -1.20 -16.35 0.69
CA LYS A 29 -0.20 -16.36 -0.38
C LYS A 29 -0.54 -15.35 -1.47
N GLU A 30 -1.79 -15.34 -1.94
CA GLU A 30 -2.28 -14.43 -2.99
C GLU A 30 -2.26 -12.98 -2.50
N LEU A 31 -2.68 -12.74 -1.25
CA LEU A 31 -2.59 -11.43 -0.62
C LEU A 31 -1.14 -10.93 -0.57
N LEU A 32 -0.19 -11.79 -0.19
CA LEU A 32 1.24 -11.43 -0.13
C LEU A 32 1.82 -11.09 -1.50
N GLU A 33 1.40 -11.76 -2.56
CA GLU A 33 1.90 -11.53 -3.93
C GLU A 33 1.53 -10.14 -4.47
N LEU A 34 0.42 -9.55 -3.99
CA LEU A 34 -0.02 -8.19 -4.32
C LEU A 34 0.78 -7.08 -3.61
N ALA A 35 1.67 -7.43 -2.67
CA ALA A 35 2.40 -6.43 -1.91
C ALA A 35 3.27 -5.57 -2.85
N GLY A 36 3.00 -4.26 -2.87
CA GLY A 36 3.74 -3.30 -3.69
C GLY A 36 3.42 -3.33 -5.20
N THR A 37 2.31 -3.96 -5.61
CA THR A 37 1.85 -3.96 -7.02
C THR A 37 0.60 -3.13 -7.25
N LEU A 38 -0.13 -2.79 -6.19
CA LEU A 38 -1.45 -2.17 -6.29
C LEU A 38 -1.35 -0.67 -6.54
N PRO A 39 -2.32 -0.10 -7.28
CA PRO A 39 -2.47 1.34 -7.40
C PRO A 39 -2.85 1.99 -6.05
N SER A 40 -2.71 3.31 -6.00
CA SER A 40 -2.91 4.12 -4.79
C SER A 40 -4.31 4.01 -4.19
N ASN A 41 -5.35 4.00 -5.03
CA ASN A 41 -6.75 3.84 -4.63
C ASN A 41 -7.07 2.49 -3.95
N GLU A 42 -6.32 1.42 -4.27
CA GLU A 42 -6.48 0.09 -3.65
C GLU A 42 -5.55 -0.13 -2.45
N ALA A 43 -4.48 0.66 -2.33
CA ALA A 43 -3.43 0.46 -1.34
C ALA A 43 -3.95 0.53 0.11
N ILE A 44 -4.93 1.39 0.38
CA ILE A 44 -5.50 1.57 1.72
C ILE A 44 -6.35 0.37 2.12
N ASP A 45 -7.23 -0.12 1.23
CA ASP A 45 -8.10 -1.26 1.52
C ASP A 45 -7.28 -2.54 1.67
N TYR A 46 -6.26 -2.71 0.82
CA TYR A 46 -5.28 -3.78 0.98
C TYR A 46 -4.53 -3.70 2.32
N ARG A 47 -4.12 -2.50 2.76
CA ARG A 47 -3.44 -2.30 4.05
C ARG A 47 -4.32 -2.68 5.22
N MET A 48 -5.62 -2.36 5.17
CA MET A 48 -6.60 -2.74 6.20
C MET A 48 -6.72 -4.27 6.30
N GLU A 49 -6.88 -4.97 5.17
CA GLU A 49 -6.96 -6.43 5.15
C GLU A 49 -5.66 -7.08 5.66
N VAL A 50 -4.49 -6.62 5.20
CA VAL A 50 -3.20 -7.07 5.73
C VAL A 50 -3.11 -6.84 7.24
N SER A 51 -3.59 -5.69 7.74
CA SER A 51 -3.58 -5.41 9.17
C SER A 51 -4.51 -6.35 9.95
N LYS A 52 -5.68 -6.65 9.41
CA LYS A 52 -6.65 -7.58 10.00
C LYS A 52 -6.04 -8.97 10.14
N ARG A 53 -5.41 -9.50 9.09
CA ARG A 53 -4.75 -10.82 9.15
C ARG A 53 -3.59 -10.85 10.13
N LEU A 54 -2.76 -9.81 10.14
CA LEU A 54 -1.66 -9.70 11.10
C LEU A 54 -2.12 -9.68 12.57
N LYS A 55 -3.33 -9.17 12.86
CA LYS A 55 -3.93 -9.18 14.21
C LYS A 55 -4.45 -10.56 14.60
N ALA A 56 -4.85 -11.39 13.63
CA ALA A 56 -5.36 -12.74 13.86
C ALA A 56 -4.24 -13.80 14.01
N LEU A 57 -3.03 -13.50 13.54
CA LEU A 57 -1.88 -14.41 13.61
C LEU A 57 -1.22 -14.41 15.00
N LYS A 58 -0.70 -15.58 15.41
CA LYS A 58 0.21 -15.71 16.56
C LYS A 58 1.54 -15.00 16.28
N ALA A 59 2.27 -14.63 17.33
CA ALA A 59 3.48 -13.79 17.24
C ALA A 59 4.51 -14.30 16.21
N GLU A 60 4.83 -15.59 16.22
CA GLU A 60 5.79 -16.19 15.29
C GLU A 60 5.31 -16.16 13.83
N ASP A 61 4.04 -16.47 13.58
CA ASP A 61 3.48 -16.45 12.23
C ASP A 61 3.33 -15.01 11.72
N ALA A 62 2.97 -14.08 12.60
CA ALA A 62 2.91 -12.67 12.28
C ALA A 62 4.31 -12.10 11.96
N LYS A 63 5.38 -12.61 12.58
CA LYS A 63 6.77 -12.25 12.26
C LYS A 63 7.15 -12.76 10.87
N LYS A 64 6.84 -14.03 10.56
CA LYS A 64 7.07 -14.63 9.23
C LYS A 64 6.28 -13.90 8.14
N PHE A 65 5.02 -13.58 8.39
CA PHE A 65 4.17 -12.83 7.46
C PHE A 65 4.77 -11.46 7.16
N ARG A 66 5.18 -10.68 8.18
CA ARG A 66 5.80 -9.35 7.99
C ARG A 66 7.11 -9.43 7.19
N ALA A 67 7.92 -10.47 7.42
CA ALA A 67 9.15 -10.69 6.67
C ALA A 67 8.86 -10.97 5.19
N ASN A 68 7.92 -11.87 4.90
CA ASN A 68 7.50 -12.18 3.53
C ASN A 68 6.88 -10.98 2.82
N PHE A 69 5.97 -10.27 3.49
CA PHE A 69 5.37 -9.04 2.98
C PHE A 69 6.44 -8.02 2.62
N SER A 70 7.39 -7.76 3.52
CA SER A 70 8.47 -6.79 3.30
C SER A 70 9.37 -7.18 2.13
N ARG A 71 9.68 -8.47 2.00
CA ARG A 71 10.51 -9.00 0.91
C ARG A 71 9.81 -8.84 -0.44
N ILE A 72 8.54 -9.25 -0.53
CA ILE A 72 7.76 -9.20 -1.78
C ILE A 72 7.49 -7.75 -2.17
N ALA A 73 7.07 -6.90 -1.22
CA ALA A 73 6.86 -5.47 -1.47
C ALA A 73 8.13 -4.81 -2.03
N ARG A 74 9.30 -5.02 -1.42
CA ARG A 74 10.56 -4.46 -1.95
C ARG A 74 10.86 -4.95 -3.36
N LYS A 75 10.69 -6.26 -3.63
CA LYS A 75 10.91 -6.85 -4.96
C LYS A 75 9.96 -6.28 -6.01
N ASN A 76 8.70 -6.04 -5.68
CA ASN A 76 7.74 -5.49 -6.62
C ASN A 76 7.96 -4.00 -6.84
N LEU A 77 8.16 -3.25 -5.75
CA LEU A 77 8.47 -1.82 -5.83
C LEU A 77 9.78 -1.56 -6.57
N SER A 78 10.82 -2.42 -6.48
CA SER A 78 12.08 -2.22 -7.21
C SER A 78 11.94 -2.31 -8.73
N LYS A 79 10.81 -2.77 -9.26
CA LYS A 79 10.53 -2.82 -10.70
C LYS A 79 9.96 -1.52 -11.24
N MET A 80 9.40 -0.67 -10.39
CA MET A 80 8.91 0.66 -10.81
C MET A 80 10.09 1.61 -11.00
N SER A 81 9.95 2.64 -11.82
CA SER A 81 10.92 3.74 -11.86
C SER A 81 10.97 4.49 -10.51
N GLU A 82 11.96 5.35 -10.32
CA GLU A 82 12.00 6.21 -9.14
C GLU A 82 10.85 7.23 -9.16
N GLU A 83 10.59 7.82 -10.33
CA GLU A 83 9.55 8.82 -10.56
C GLU A 83 8.15 8.25 -10.30
N ASP A 84 7.82 7.09 -10.89
CA ASP A 84 6.52 6.44 -10.69
C ASP A 84 6.30 6.05 -9.23
N PHE A 85 7.35 5.62 -8.55
CA PHE A 85 7.26 5.26 -7.13
C PHE A 85 7.05 6.48 -6.23
N LYS A 86 7.72 7.62 -6.54
CA LYS A 86 7.48 8.89 -5.84
C LYS A 86 6.03 9.32 -6.05
N LYS A 87 5.54 9.31 -7.30
CA LYS A 87 4.16 9.65 -7.63
C LYS A 87 3.15 8.75 -6.91
N MET A 88 3.31 7.43 -6.97
CA MET A 88 2.44 6.49 -6.27
C MET A 88 2.44 6.71 -4.76
N ARG A 89 3.59 7.00 -4.12
CA ARG A 89 3.63 7.31 -2.68
C ARG A 89 2.86 8.58 -2.34
N GLU A 90 2.96 9.63 -3.16
CA GLU A 90 2.19 10.85 -2.94
C GLU A 90 0.69 10.61 -3.07
N GLU A 91 0.26 9.81 -4.04
CA GLU A 91 -1.15 9.44 -4.18
C GLU A 91 -1.64 8.60 -2.99
N VAL A 92 -0.87 7.59 -2.55
CA VAL A 92 -1.20 6.81 -1.35
C VAL A 92 -1.27 7.69 -0.10
N ARG A 93 -0.42 8.73 0.00
CA ARG A 93 -0.47 9.68 1.13
C ARG A 93 -1.79 10.45 1.13
N LYS A 94 -2.22 11.00 -0.02
CA LYS A 94 -3.49 11.71 -0.15
C LYS A 94 -4.67 10.80 0.19
N GLU A 95 -4.69 9.58 -0.34
CA GLU A 95 -5.75 8.61 -0.07
C GLU A 95 -5.81 8.20 1.42
N LEU A 96 -4.66 8.08 2.08
CA LEU A 96 -4.61 7.83 3.52
C LEU A 96 -5.19 9.01 4.31
N GLU A 97 -4.80 10.24 3.96
CA GLU A 97 -5.32 11.45 4.59
C GLU A 97 -6.84 11.57 4.39
N GLU A 98 -7.34 11.31 3.18
CA GLU A 98 -8.78 11.37 2.89
C GLU A 98 -9.56 10.29 3.64
N LYS A 99 -9.12 9.02 3.61
CA LYS A 99 -9.82 7.92 4.30
C LYS A 99 -9.72 7.99 5.83
N THR A 100 -8.78 8.76 6.38
CA THR A 100 -8.65 8.97 7.82
C THR A 100 -9.23 10.31 8.30
N LYS A 101 -9.63 11.18 7.38
CA LYS A 101 -10.22 12.47 7.70
C LYS A 101 -11.51 12.31 8.52
N GLY A 102 -11.55 12.94 9.68
CA GLY A 102 -12.71 12.90 10.57
C GLY A 102 -12.85 11.62 11.40
N LEU A 103 -11.93 10.66 11.27
CA LEU A 103 -11.86 9.50 12.16
C LEU A 103 -11.07 9.83 13.43
N SER A 104 -11.47 9.24 14.55
CA SER A 104 -10.69 9.22 15.79
C SER A 104 -9.43 8.37 15.67
N ASP A 105 -8.45 8.59 16.54
CA ASP A 105 -7.23 7.78 16.61
C ASP A 105 -7.53 6.30 16.88
N GLU A 106 -8.56 6.02 17.67
CA GLU A 106 -9.07 4.68 17.96
C GLU A 106 -9.61 4.01 16.71
N GLU A 107 -10.40 4.71 15.90
CA GLU A 107 -10.94 4.21 14.63
C GLU A 107 -9.83 3.95 13.62
N ILE A 108 -8.87 4.87 13.49
CA ILE A 108 -7.69 4.72 12.63
C ILE A 108 -6.90 3.47 13.03
N LYS A 109 -6.66 3.27 14.34
CA LYS A 109 -5.97 2.08 14.88
C LYS A 109 -6.78 0.80 14.69
N ALA A 110 -8.09 0.85 14.88
CA ALA A 110 -8.98 -0.29 14.67
C ALA A 110 -8.91 -0.79 13.23
N LYS A 111 -8.97 0.14 12.26
CA LYS A 111 -8.79 -0.13 10.82
C LYS A 111 -7.35 -0.52 10.44
N GLY A 112 -6.38 -0.34 11.33
CA GLY A 112 -4.97 -0.67 11.06
C GLY A 112 -4.26 0.37 10.20
N LEU A 113 -4.81 1.58 10.16
CA LEU A 113 -4.32 2.73 9.41
C LEU A 113 -3.45 3.67 10.26
N ASN A 114 -3.06 3.25 11.48
CA ASN A 114 -2.11 3.97 12.34
C ASN A 114 -0.66 3.84 11.82
N VAL A 115 -0.45 4.27 10.59
CA VAL A 115 0.81 4.22 9.82
C VAL A 115 1.05 5.56 9.15
N SER A 116 2.27 5.78 8.66
CA SER A 116 2.59 6.90 7.78
C SER A 116 3.08 6.37 6.43
N VAL A 117 3.03 7.22 5.40
CA VAL A 117 3.70 6.93 4.12
C VAL A 117 5.16 7.38 4.22
N CYS A 118 6.10 6.46 4.01
CA CYS A 118 7.53 6.72 4.09
C CYS A 118 7.97 7.83 3.13
N SER A 119 8.85 8.72 3.59
CA SER A 119 9.51 9.76 2.79
C SER A 119 10.95 9.36 2.40
N GLY A 120 11.61 10.18 1.58
CA GLY A 120 12.99 9.98 1.14
C GLY A 120 13.18 8.79 0.19
N ASP A 121 14.41 8.28 0.10
CA ASP A 121 14.83 7.30 -0.92
C ASP A 121 14.53 5.84 -0.53
N THR A 122 13.92 5.62 0.64
CA THR A 122 13.58 4.28 1.08
C THR A 122 12.51 3.68 0.16
N ARG A 123 12.82 2.53 -0.44
CA ARG A 123 11.89 1.76 -1.29
C ARG A 123 10.81 1.00 -0.49
N LYS A 124 10.01 1.74 0.26
CA LYS A 124 8.87 1.25 1.07
C LYS A 124 7.73 2.26 1.02
N VAL A 125 6.50 1.78 1.01
CA VAL A 125 5.31 2.64 1.10
C VAL A 125 4.98 2.96 2.56
N TRP A 126 4.86 1.94 3.41
CA TRP A 126 4.38 2.09 4.79
C TRP A 126 5.51 2.20 5.81
N CYS A 127 5.41 3.20 6.67
CA CYS A 127 6.26 3.44 7.83
C CYS A 127 5.43 3.42 9.12
N ARG A 128 6.10 3.26 10.27
CA ARG A 128 5.44 3.45 11.57
C ARG A 128 4.94 4.89 11.63
N ALA A 129 3.71 5.09 12.10
CA ALA A 129 3.17 6.43 12.30
C ALA A 129 4.16 7.27 13.11
N VAL A 130 4.51 8.44 12.57
CA VAL A 130 5.27 9.44 13.32
C VAL A 130 4.26 10.10 14.24
N LYS A 131 4.47 10.03 15.56
CA LYS A 131 3.68 10.86 16.47
C LYS A 131 3.94 12.30 16.07
N LYS A 132 2.91 13.03 15.61
CA LYS A 132 3.03 14.49 15.53
C LYS A 132 3.37 14.92 16.96
N LYS A 133 4.55 15.51 17.15
CA LYS A 133 4.77 16.29 18.37
C LYS A 133 3.74 17.39 18.27
N ASP A 134 2.87 17.50 19.26
CA ASP A 134 1.99 18.64 19.39
C ASP A 134 2.89 19.88 19.36
N GLU A 135 2.87 20.62 18.25
CA GLU A 135 3.35 21.99 18.26
C GLU A 135 2.37 22.73 19.17
N HIS A 136 2.72 22.76 20.46
CA HIS A 136 2.14 23.68 21.41
C HIS A 136 2.46 25.07 20.87
N CYS A 137 1.54 25.64 20.09
CA CYS A 137 1.52 27.06 19.79
C CYS A 137 1.54 27.79 21.13
N SER A 138 2.72 28.19 21.57
CA SER A 138 2.85 29.15 22.65
C SER A 138 2.27 30.46 22.10
N PRO A 139 1.24 31.04 22.74
CA PRO A 139 0.82 32.38 22.36
C PRO A 139 2.01 33.33 22.59
N LYS A 140 2.37 34.07 21.54
CA LYS A 140 3.24 35.25 21.65
C LYS A 140 2.46 36.40 22.27
#